data_AF-A0A7X4E1E3-F1
#
_entry.id   AF-A0A7X4E1E3-F1
#
_cell.length_a   1.000
_cell.length_b   1.000
_cell.length_c   1.000
_cell.angle_alpha   90.00
_cell.angle_beta   90.00
_cell.angle_gamma   90.00
#
_symmetry.space_group_name_H-M   'P 1'
#
loop_
_entity.id
_entity.type
_entity.pdbx_description
1 polymer ?
#
loop_
_entity_poly.entity_id
_entity_poly.type
_entity_poly.pdbx_seq_one_letter_code
_entity_poly.pdbx_strand_id
1 'polypeptide(L)'
;MKTRFASAAAALLLLAAIHPLPAQNRQAGPANGGNGDGAPATATAIEVTEPPAIDGRLDEVVWGQATAMTGFTQRLPDDGQPAT
;
A
#
# COMPACT_ATOMS: atom_id res chain seq x y z
N MET A 1 50.42 -41.37 -24.08
CA MET A 1 49.91 -42.09 -22.87
C MET A 1 48.77 -41.26 -22.30
N LYS A 2 47.49 -41.67 -22.42
CA LYS A 2 46.72 -42.39 -21.37
C LYS A 2 46.83 -41.65 -20.02
N THR A 3 45.80 -41.08 -19.37
CA THR A 3 44.40 -41.51 -19.22
C THR A 3 43.59 -40.41 -18.51
N ARG A 4 42.27 -40.43 -18.70
CA ARG A 4 41.21 -39.58 -18.12
C ARG A 4 40.95 -39.92 -16.65
N PHE A 5 40.48 -38.98 -15.83
CA PHE A 5 39.46 -39.24 -14.79
C PHE A 5 38.70 -37.94 -14.44
N ALA A 6 37.37 -38.03 -14.51
CA ALA A 6 36.39 -37.01 -14.15
C ALA A 6 36.06 -37.07 -12.65
N SER A 7 35.62 -35.95 -12.06
CA SER A 7 34.55 -35.84 -11.05
C SER A 7 34.61 -34.44 -10.43
N ALA A 8 33.63 -33.59 -10.73
CA ALA A 8 32.43 -33.43 -9.90
C ALA A 8 32.72 -32.66 -8.59
N ALA A 9 32.78 -31.34 -8.70
CA ALA A 9 32.58 -30.43 -7.57
C ALA A 9 31.85 -29.16 -8.03
N ALA A 10 30.93 -29.31 -8.98
CA ALA A 10 30.08 -28.24 -9.50
C ALA A 10 28.60 -28.63 -9.34
N ALA A 11 28.22 -29.09 -8.13
CA ALA A 11 26.84 -29.43 -7.81
C ALA A 11 26.62 -29.61 -6.29
N LEU A 12 27.13 -28.70 -5.45
CA LEU A 12 26.75 -28.69 -4.02
C LEU A 12 26.84 -27.30 -3.38
N LEU A 13 26.38 -26.27 -4.10
CA LEU A 13 26.23 -24.92 -3.55
C LEU A 13 24.99 -24.22 -4.12
N LEU A 14 23.91 -24.98 -4.33
CA LEU A 14 22.64 -24.43 -4.83
C LEU A 14 21.39 -25.01 -4.14
N LEU A 15 21.50 -25.42 -2.87
CA LEU A 15 20.36 -25.95 -2.13
C LEU A 15 20.40 -25.66 -0.62
N ALA A 16 20.39 -24.39 -0.26
CA ALA A 16 19.93 -23.87 1.04
C ALA A 16 20.01 -22.34 0.93
N ALA A 17 18.94 -21.55 0.94
CA ALA A 17 17.76 -21.70 1.75
C ALA A 17 16.65 -20.78 1.23
N ILE A 18 15.50 -21.38 0.91
CA ILE A 18 14.24 -20.63 0.85
C ILE A 18 13.85 -20.43 2.32
N HIS A 19 14.39 -19.40 2.95
CA HIS A 19 13.89 -19.00 4.25
C HIS A 19 12.47 -18.47 4.05
N PRO A 20 11.46 -18.96 4.80
CA PRO A 20 10.22 -18.21 4.91
C PRO A 20 10.64 -16.87 5.49
N LEU A 21 10.56 -15.80 4.71
CA LEU A 21 10.63 -14.46 5.25
C LEU A 21 9.49 -14.41 6.26
N PRO A 22 9.74 -14.31 7.59
CA PRO A 22 8.67 -13.91 8.46
C PRO A 22 8.21 -12.57 7.91
N ALA A 23 6.98 -12.51 7.41
CA ALA A 23 6.33 -11.24 7.12
C ALA A 23 6.55 -10.42 8.39
N GLN A 24 7.38 -9.37 8.30
CA GLN A 24 7.65 -8.48 9.41
C GLN A 24 6.31 -7.83 9.70
N ASN A 25 5.60 -8.48 10.62
CA ASN A 25 4.32 -8.08 11.16
C ASN A 25 4.46 -6.60 11.49
N ARG A 26 3.62 -5.80 10.85
CA ARG A 26 3.69 -4.35 10.81
C ARG A 26 4.10 -3.85 12.19
N GLN A 27 5.29 -3.28 12.28
CA GLN A 27 5.65 -2.47 13.43
C GLN A 27 4.61 -1.36 13.47
N ALA A 28 3.63 -1.52 14.37
CA ALA A 28 2.80 -0.44 14.83
C ALA A 28 3.77 0.56 15.48
N GLY A 29 4.32 1.45 14.66
CA GLY A 29 4.94 2.67 15.16
C GLY A 29 3.92 3.39 16.06
N PRO A 30 4.37 4.17 17.04
CA PRO A 30 3.47 4.86 17.94
C PRO A 30 2.41 5.60 17.11
N ALA A 31 1.15 5.26 17.35
CA ALA A 31 0.00 5.88 16.72
C ALA A 31 -0.04 7.36 17.16
N ASN A 32 0.76 8.19 16.51
CA ASN A 32 0.88 9.59 16.85
C ASN A 32 0.13 10.40 15.80
N GLY A 33 -1.19 10.46 15.97
CA GLY A 33 -2.06 11.18 15.05
C GLY A 33 -3.56 10.96 15.24
N GLY A 34 -4.07 11.05 16.47
CA GLY A 34 -5.50 11.21 16.71
C GLY A 34 -6.05 10.26 17.77
N ASN A 35 -6.03 10.70 19.02
CA ASN A 35 -6.93 10.14 20.03
C ASN A 35 -8.33 10.68 19.74
N GLY A 36 -9.05 10.03 18.82
CA GLY A 36 -10.49 10.06 18.80
C GLY A 36 -10.96 8.70 19.25
N ASP A 37 -11.71 8.61 20.35
CA ASP A 37 -12.35 7.39 20.85
C ASP A 37 -13.45 6.85 19.90
N GLY A 38 -13.41 7.21 18.62
CA GLY A 38 -14.36 6.86 17.57
C GLY A 38 -13.84 5.72 16.69
N ALA A 39 -14.78 4.93 16.16
CA ALA A 39 -14.47 3.92 15.15
C ALA A 39 -13.74 4.54 13.94
N PRO A 40 -12.82 3.80 13.29
CA PRO A 40 -12.10 4.31 12.12
C PRO A 40 -13.06 4.72 11.00
N ALA A 41 -12.79 5.87 10.38
CA ALA A 41 -13.54 6.31 9.20
C ALA A 41 -13.42 5.25 8.09
N THR A 42 -14.55 4.83 7.54
CA THR A 42 -14.61 3.79 6.49
C THR A 42 -15.11 4.41 5.19
N ALA A 43 -14.40 4.14 4.09
CA ALA A 43 -14.81 4.49 2.74
C ALA A 43 -15.30 3.23 2.02
N THR A 44 -16.36 3.36 1.21
CA THR A 44 -16.88 2.26 0.40
C THR A 44 -16.62 2.54 -1.07
N ALA A 45 -16.01 1.57 -1.76
CA ALA A 45 -15.84 1.63 -3.21
C ALA A 45 -17.10 1.12 -3.91
N ILE A 46 -17.53 1.84 -4.94
CA ILE A 46 -18.61 1.43 -5.84
C ILE A 46 -18.00 0.90 -7.14
N GLU A 47 -18.56 -0.19 -7.66
CA GLU A 47 -18.16 -0.74 -8.95
C GLU A 47 -18.67 0.16 -10.08
N VAL A 48 -17.82 0.38 -11.09
CA VAL A 48 -18.13 1.18 -12.28
C VAL A 48 -17.68 0.41 -13.51
N THR A 49 -18.52 0.39 -14.55
CA THR A 49 -18.27 -0.41 -15.77
C THR A 49 -17.51 0.36 -16.84
N GLU A 50 -17.52 1.69 -16.75
CA GLU A 50 -16.82 2.58 -17.66
C GLU A 50 -15.81 3.41 -16.84
N PRO A 51 -14.54 3.48 -17.27
CA PRO A 51 -13.52 4.23 -16.53
C PRO A 51 -13.73 5.75 -16.71
N PRO A 52 -13.80 6.54 -15.62
CA PRO A 52 -13.83 8.00 -15.74
C PRO A 52 -12.49 8.58 -16.19
N ALA A 53 -12.53 9.78 -16.77
CA ALA A 53 -11.32 10.54 -17.04
C ALA A 53 -10.78 11.17 -15.75
N ILE A 54 -9.48 11.05 -15.51
CA ILE A 54 -8.81 11.66 -14.35
C ILE A 54 -8.16 12.97 -14.80
N ASP A 55 -8.99 13.95 -15.14
CA ASP A 55 -8.57 15.24 -15.69
C ASP A 55 -8.70 16.43 -14.70
N GLY A 56 -9.08 16.13 -13.45
CA GLY A 56 -9.29 17.12 -12.39
C GLY A 56 -10.69 17.74 -12.38
N ARG A 57 -11.58 17.30 -13.27
CA ARG A 57 -13.00 17.69 -13.28
C ARG A 57 -13.81 16.57 -12.64
N LEU A 58 -14.81 16.96 -11.85
CA LEU A 58 -15.70 16.03 -11.16
C LEU A 58 -17.13 16.11 -11.72
N ASP A 59 -17.25 16.43 -13.01
CA ASP A 59 -18.54 16.64 -13.68
C ASP A 59 -19.14 15.36 -14.28
N GLU A 60 -18.38 14.26 -14.35
CA GLU A 60 -18.90 12.96 -14.74
C GLU A 60 -19.86 12.39 -13.69
N VAL A 61 -20.92 11.72 -14.17
CA VAL A 61 -22.01 11.18 -13.33
C VAL A 61 -21.50 10.24 -12.24
N VAL A 62 -20.46 9.46 -12.53
CA VAL A 62 -19.89 8.50 -11.60
C VAL A 62 -19.38 9.14 -10.30
N TRP A 63 -18.87 10.37 -10.37
CA TRP A 63 -18.42 11.11 -9.18
C TRP A 63 -19.58 11.47 -8.25
N GLY A 64 -20.79 11.67 -8.80
CA GLY A 64 -22.00 11.92 -8.03
C GLY A 64 -22.63 10.69 -7.39
N GLN A 65 -22.17 9.48 -7.74
CA GLN A 65 -22.69 8.23 -7.16
C GLN A 65 -22.01 7.86 -5.84
N ALA A 66 -20.77 8.30 -5.64
CA ALA A 66 -20.05 8.07 -4.41
C ALA A 66 -20.61 8.92 -3.27
N THR A 67 -20.69 8.33 -2.06
CA THR A 67 -20.97 9.13 -0.86
C THR A 67 -19.76 10.01 -0.55
N ALA A 68 -19.96 11.34 -0.53
CA ALA A 68 -18.90 12.28 -0.21
C ALA A 68 -18.41 12.07 1.23
N MET A 69 -17.10 11.82 1.39
CA MET A 69 -16.49 11.76 2.71
C MET A 69 -16.42 13.15 3.33
N THR A 70 -16.71 13.22 4.61
CA THR A 70 -16.68 14.44 5.41
C THR A 70 -15.98 14.16 6.75
N GLY A 71 -15.82 15.16 7.60
CA GLY A 71 -15.17 14.97 8.91
C GLY A 71 -13.65 14.81 8.83
N PHE A 72 -13.02 15.43 7.82
CA PHE A 72 -11.57 15.49 7.71
C PHE A 72 -10.98 16.11 8.98
N THR A 73 -9.97 15.45 9.55
CA THR A 73 -9.24 15.96 10.72
C THR A 73 -7.95 16.61 10.25
N GLN A 74 -7.91 17.94 10.34
CA GLN A 74 -6.71 18.72 10.10
C GLN A 74 -5.85 18.74 11.37
N ARG A 75 -4.59 18.29 11.30
CA ARG A 75 -3.73 18.22 12.48
C ARG A 75 -3.14 19.58 12.88
N LEU A 76 -2.82 20.45 11.93
CA LEU A 76 -2.53 21.87 12.15
C LEU A 76 -2.62 22.57 10.78
N PRO A 77 -3.33 23.71 10.66
CA PRO A 77 -3.11 24.67 9.58
C PRO A 77 -1.80 25.41 9.78
N ASP A 78 -1.12 25.74 8.69
CA ASP A 78 0.07 26.57 8.69
C ASP A 78 -0.30 28.04 8.35
N ASP A 79 0.13 29.01 9.16
CA ASP A 79 -0.19 30.43 8.94
C ASP A 79 0.31 30.93 7.58
N GLY A 80 -0.58 31.59 6.82
CA GLY A 80 -0.30 32.05 5.44
C GLY A 80 -0.50 30.98 4.37
N GLN A 81 -0.94 29.78 4.76
CA GLN A 81 -1.18 28.66 3.86
C GLN A 81 -2.69 28.40 3.69
N PRO A 82 -3.11 27.76 2.58
CA PRO A 82 -4.50 27.38 2.35
C PRO A 82 -5.09 26.51 3.46
N ALA A 83 -6.42 26.57 3.63
CA ALA A 83 -7.15 25.70 4.54
C ALA A 83 -6.86 24.21 4.25
N THR A 84 -6.82 23.43 5.33
CA THR A 84 -6.84 21.97 5.31
C THR A 84 -7.87 21.44 6.29
#